data_AF-A0A8T5AS13-F1
#
_entry.id   AF-A0A8T5AS13-F1
#
_cell.length_a   1.000
_cell.length_b   1.000
_cell.length_c   1.000
_cell.angle_alpha   90.00
_cell.angle_beta   90.00
_cell.angle_gamma   90.00
#
_symmetry.space_group_name_H-M   'P 1'
#
loop_
_entity.id
_entity.type
_entity.pdbx_description
1 polymer ?
#
loop_
_entity_poly.entity_id
_entity_poly.type
_entity_poly.pdbx_seq_one_letter_code
_entity_poly.pdbx_strand_id
1 'polypeptide(L)'
;MVNVNTLLGKNVVGDDARLIGSVTGVEVELLPSWKITHLHVSLTEETTRELGYKKPFLGSVEVLIPISIVKAVGDLISLDKKTAELKDIVEPTKK
;
A
#
# COMPACT_ATOMS: atom_id res chain seq x y z
N MET A 1 -1.25 -10.74 17.47
CA MET A 1 -0.14 -9.76 17.59
C MET A 1 0.89 -10.14 16.55
N VAL A 2 1.32 -9.20 15.70
CA VAL A 2 2.23 -9.47 14.58
C VAL A 2 3.44 -8.54 14.71
N ASN A 3 4.64 -9.06 14.44
CA ASN A 3 5.84 -8.22 14.41
C ASN A 3 5.82 -7.35 13.14
N VAL A 4 5.94 -6.03 13.29
CA VAL A 4 5.86 -5.07 12.18
C VAL A 4 6.86 -5.35 11.06
N ASN A 5 8.04 -5.89 11.39
CA ASN A 5 9.05 -6.23 10.38
C ASN A 5 8.58 -7.31 9.42
N THR A 6 7.60 -8.13 9.82
CA THR A 6 7.01 -9.13 8.95
C THR A 6 6.11 -8.52 7.88
N LEU A 7 5.68 -7.26 8.02
CA LEU A 7 4.90 -6.57 7.01
C LEU A 7 5.76 -6.10 5.84
N LEU A 8 7.03 -5.77 6.09
CA LEU A 8 7.94 -5.26 5.08
C LEU A 8 8.18 -6.32 3.99
N GLY A 9 8.11 -5.90 2.73
CA GLY A 9 8.26 -6.77 1.57
C GLY A 9 7.03 -7.63 1.24
N LYS A 10 5.98 -7.65 2.06
CA LYS A 10 4.75 -8.38 1.73
C LYS A 10 4.06 -7.76 0.53
N ASN A 11 3.52 -8.63 -0.33
CA ASN A 11 2.70 -8.21 -1.44
C ASN A 11 1.35 -7.68 -0.94
N VAL A 12 0.89 -6.61 -1.57
CA VAL A 12 -0.44 -6.03 -1.38
C VAL A 12 -1.28 -6.35 -2.60
N VAL A 13 -2.47 -6.90 -2.38
CA VAL A 13 -3.40 -7.28 -3.45
C VAL A 13 -4.77 -6.66 -3.23
N GLY A 14 -5.44 -6.29 -4.32
CA GLY A 14 -6.81 -5.80 -4.29
C GLY A 14 -7.83 -6.92 -4.08
N ASP A 15 -9.09 -6.56 -3.85
CA ASP A 15 -10.21 -7.51 -3.77
C ASP A 15 -10.51 -8.19 -5.13
N ASP A 16 -9.95 -7.64 -6.21
CA ASP A 16 -9.88 -8.23 -7.55
C ASP A 16 -8.71 -9.21 -7.73
N ALA A 17 -8.01 -9.56 -6.64
CA ALA A 17 -6.85 -10.45 -6.60
C ALA A 17 -5.65 -9.99 -7.45
N ARG A 18 -5.61 -8.72 -7.85
CA ARG A 18 -4.48 -8.16 -8.61
C ARG A 18 -3.39 -7.65 -7.68
N LEU A 19 -2.14 -7.84 -8.08
CA LEU A 19 -0.98 -7.34 -7.36
C LEU A 19 -0.89 -5.82 -7.51
N ILE A 20 -0.98 -5.10 -6.39
CA ILE A 20 -0.85 -3.65 -6.32
C ILE A 20 0.62 -3.26 -6.18
N GLY A 21 1.36 -3.97 -5.33
CA GLY A 21 2.72 -3.61 -4.97
C GLY A 21 3.24 -4.38 -3.77
N SER A 22 4.27 -3.84 -3.13
CA SER A 22 4.86 -4.40 -1.91
C SER A 22 5.06 -3.34 -0.84
N VAL A 23 4.93 -3.74 0.42
CA VAL A 23 5.11 -2.83 1.56
C VAL A 23 6.58 -2.44 1.72
N THR A 24 6.87 -1.16 1.77
CA THR A 24 8.22 -0.60 2.02
C THR A 24 8.37 0.00 3.41
N GLY A 25 7.26 0.29 4.09
CA GLY A 25 7.25 0.94 5.39
C GLY A 25 5.84 1.07 5.97
N VAL A 26 5.74 1.70 7.14
CA VAL A 26 4.48 1.96 7.83
C VAL A 26 4.52 3.34 8.46
N GLU A 27 3.35 3.97 8.54
CA GLU A 27 3.20 5.25 9.22
C GLU A 27 2.52 5.06 10.58
N VAL A 28 3.09 5.66 11.62
CA VAL A 28 2.64 5.48 13.01
C VAL A 28 2.20 6.82 13.59
N GLU A 29 0.95 6.89 14.06
CA GLU A 29 0.49 7.99 14.89
C GLU A 29 1.12 7.86 16.29
N LEU A 30 2.06 8.75 16.63
CA LEU A 30 2.82 8.68 17.88
C LEU A 30 2.02 9.13 19.11
N LEU A 31 1.06 10.03 18.98
CA LEU A 31 0.22 10.48 20.09
C LEU A 31 -1.20 10.73 19.58
N PRO A 32 -2.24 10.32 20.34
CA PRO A 32 -2.18 9.68 21.66
C PRO A 32 -2.09 8.14 21.60
N SER A 33 -2.32 7.54 20.44
CA SER A 33 -2.75 6.15 20.37
C SER A 33 -1.67 5.12 20.01
N TRP A 34 -0.51 5.53 19.49
CA TRP A 34 0.58 4.64 19.06
C TRP A 34 0.09 3.54 18.09
N LYS A 35 -0.61 3.95 17.03
CA LYS A 35 -1.19 3.02 16.04
C LYS A 35 -0.58 3.24 14.66
N ILE A 36 -0.38 2.13 13.95
CA ILE A 36 -0.13 2.17 12.51
C ILE A 36 -1.38 2.73 11.84
N THR A 37 -1.23 3.74 11.00
CA THR A 37 -2.34 4.38 10.27
C THR A 37 -2.30 4.07 8.78
N HIS A 38 -1.10 3.94 8.21
CA HIS A 38 -0.90 3.69 6.79
C HIS A 38 0.24 2.69 6.54
N LEU A 39 0.17 2.01 5.40
CA LEU A 39 1.26 1.23 4.83
C LEU A 39 1.88 2.05 3.68
N HIS A 40 3.20 2.15 3.66
CA HIS A 40 3.91 2.60 2.47
C HIS A 40 3.97 1.44 1.48
N VAL A 41 3.45 1.64 0.28
CA VAL A 41 3.40 0.60 -0.74
C VAL A 41 4.06 1.08 -2.01
N SER A 42 5.13 0.40 -2.39
CA SER A 42 5.77 0.55 -3.68
C SER A 42 4.92 -0.14 -4.74
N LEU A 43 4.29 0.65 -5.60
CA LEU A 43 3.42 0.14 -6.66
C LEU A 43 4.20 -0.64 -7.72
N THR A 44 3.56 -1.64 -8.29
CA THR A 44 4.05 -2.26 -9.53
C THR A 44 3.95 -1.27 -10.70
N GLU A 45 4.67 -1.55 -11.78
CA GLU A 45 4.55 -0.74 -13.00
C GLU A 45 3.15 -0.82 -13.61
N GLU A 46 2.52 -2.00 -13.55
CA GLU A 46 1.16 -2.21 -14.05
C GLU A 46 0.15 -1.34 -13.27
N THR A 47 0.19 -1.42 -11.94
CA THR A 47 -0.68 -0.62 -11.06
C THR A 47 -0.40 0.87 -11.22
N THR A 48 0.87 1.28 -11.34
CA THR A 48 1.25 2.68 -11.60
C THR A 48 0.56 3.22 -12.85
N ARG A 49 0.55 2.44 -13.94
CA ARG A 49 -0.11 2.81 -15.19
C ARG A 49 -1.63 2.83 -15.06
N GLU A 50 -2.20 1.83 -14.38
CA GLU A 50 -3.65 1.71 -14.17
C GLU A 50 -4.22 2.88 -13.37
N LEU A 51 -3.50 3.33 -12.34
CA LEU A 51 -3.89 4.50 -11.54
C LEU A 51 -3.61 5.85 -12.26
N GLY A 52 -2.91 5.82 -13.39
CA GLY A 52 -2.60 7.00 -14.19
C GLY A 52 -1.45 7.84 -13.64
N TYR A 53 -0.58 7.25 -12.81
CA TYR A 53 0.58 7.96 -12.27
C TYR A 53 1.76 7.90 -13.23
N LYS A 54 2.57 8.96 -13.21
CA LYS A 54 3.79 9.03 -14.02
C LYS A 54 4.87 8.17 -13.39
N LYS A 55 5.36 7.16 -14.13
CA LYS A 55 6.50 6.35 -13.71
C LYS A 55 7.76 7.22 -13.55
N PRO A 56 8.49 7.13 -12.43
CA PRO A 56 9.77 7.81 -12.26
C PRO A 56 10.85 7.17 -13.16
N PHE A 57 11.91 7.92 -13.46
CA PHE A 57 13.03 7.41 -14.26
C PHE A 57 13.78 6.27 -13.55
N LEU A 58 13.85 6.32 -12.21
CA LEU A 58 14.45 5.29 -11.35
C LEU A 58 13.52 5.02 -10.16
N GLY A 59 13.39 3.74 -9.81
CA GLY A 59 12.55 3.28 -8.70
C GLY A 59 11.07 3.12 -9.07
N SER A 60 10.24 3.06 -8.04
CA SER A 60 8.78 2.89 -8.11
C SER A 60 8.04 4.10 -7.57
N VAL A 61 6.77 4.22 -7.97
CA VAL A 61 5.82 5.13 -7.31
C VAL A 61 5.45 4.52 -5.97
N GLU A 62 5.52 5.32 -4.91
CA GLU A 62 5.13 4.92 -3.57
C GLU A 62 3.85 5.65 -3.18
N VAL A 63 2.94 4.94 -2.52
CA VAL A 63 1.67 5.49 -2.03
C VAL A 63 1.45 5.12 -0.57
N LEU A 64 0.60 5.88 0.12
CA LEU A 64 0.13 5.55 1.46
C LEU A 64 -1.22 4.86 1.37
N ILE A 65 -1.30 3.60 1.79
CA ILE A 65 -2.55 2.86 1.88
C ILE A 65 -3.06 2.91 3.32
N PRO A 66 -4.26 3.45 3.59
CA PRO A 66 -4.80 3.51 4.95
C PRO A 66 -5.12 2.11 5.47
N ILE A 67 -4.82 1.83 6.73
CA ILE A 67 -5.12 0.50 7.31
C ILE A 67 -6.62 0.21 7.38
N SER A 68 -7.49 1.23 7.25
CA SER A 68 -8.94 1.08 7.27
C SER A 68 -9.49 0.28 6.09
N ILE A 69 -8.74 0.19 4.98
CA ILE A 69 -9.12 -0.60 3.80
C ILE A 69 -8.38 -1.94 3.74
N VAL A 70 -7.62 -2.30 4.77
CA VAL A 70 -6.96 -3.61 4.87
C VAL A 70 -7.98 -4.63 5.36
N LYS A 71 -8.28 -5.61 4.50
CA LYS A 71 -9.25 -6.68 4.76
C LYS A 71 -8.65 -7.82 5.57
N ALA A 72 -7.43 -8.24 5.22
CA ALA A 72 -6.75 -9.33 5.90
C ALA A 72 -5.22 -9.23 5.73
N VAL A 73 -4.51 -9.79 6.72
CA VAL A 73 -3.05 -9.89 6.75
C VAL A 73 -2.69 -11.35 6.97
N GLY A 74 -2.06 -11.97 5.97
CA GLY A 74 -1.55 -13.34 6.00
C GLY A 74 -0.18 -13.39 5.33
N ASP A 75 0.03 -14.31 4.39
CA ASP A 75 1.23 -14.34 3.55
C ASP A 75 1.36 -13.07 2.69
N LEU A 76 0.22 -12.57 2.23
CA LEU A 76 0.02 -11.27 1.57
C LEU A 76 -0.93 -10.39 2.39
N ILE A 77 -1.03 -9.12 2.00
CA ILE A 77 -1.99 -8.16 2.54
C ILE A 77 -3.09 -7.97 1.50
N SER A 78 -4.33 -8.27 1.84
CA SER A 78 -5.48 -8.05 0.95
C SER A 78 -6.23 -6.78 1.34
N LEU A 79 -6.57 -5.96 0.37
CA LEU A 79 -7.44 -4.80 0.56
C LEU A 79 -8.92 -5.18 0.36
N ASP A 80 -9.82 -4.37 0.90
CA ASP A 80 -11.27 -4.47 0.63
C ASP A 80 -11.72 -3.63 -0.58
N LYS A 81 -10.75 -3.13 -1.36
CA LYS A 81 -10.92 -2.35 -2.59
C LYS A 81 -10.29 -3.04 -3.77
N LYS A 82 -10.89 -2.88 -4.96
CA LYS A 82 -10.24 -3.24 -6.22
C LYS A 82 -9.14 -2.24 -6.57
N THR A 83 -8.22 -2.66 -7.43
CA THR A 83 -7.08 -1.82 -7.84
C THR A 83 -7.55 -0.48 -8.42
N ALA A 84 -8.55 -0.47 -9.29
CA ALA A 84 -9.08 0.75 -9.91
C ALA A 84 -9.71 1.74 -8.91
N GLU A 85 -10.26 1.27 -7.78
CA GLU A 85 -10.86 2.14 -6.75
C GLU A 85 -9.80 2.92 -5.97
N LEU A 86 -8.54 2.48 -5.98
CA LEU A 86 -7.46 3.16 -5.25
C LEU A 86 -7.16 4.55 -5.80
N LYS A 87 -7.50 4.82 -7.06
CA LYS A 87 -7.23 6.10 -7.72
C LYS A 87 -7.83 7.29 -6.97
N ASP A 88 -8.97 7.08 -6.31
CA ASP A 88 -9.70 8.11 -5.58
C ASP A 88 -9.37 8.12 -4.07
N ILE A 89 -8.48 7.20 -3.62
CA ILE A 89 -8.18 6.97 -2.20
C ILE A 89 -6.73 7.35 -1.87
N VAL A 90 -5.81 7.11 -2.80
CA VAL A 90 -4.37 7.31 -2.57
C VAL A 90 -3.76 8.25 -3.59
N GLU A 91 -2.67 8.91 -3.19
CA GLU A 91 -1.86 9.74 -4.06
C GLU A 91 -0.38 9.33 -3.93
N PRO A 92 0.43 9.53 -5.00
CA PRO A 92 1.87 9.35 -4.92
C PRO A 92 2.49 10.21 -3.81
N THR A 93 3.32 9.60 -2.97
CA THR A 93 4.12 10.36 -2.02
C THR A 93 5.15 11.21 -2.78
N LYS A 94 5.32 12.47 -2.36
CA LYS A 94 6.39 13.32 -2.89
C LYS A 94 7.71 12.80 -2.33
N LYS A 95 8.55 12.23 -3.20
CA LYS A 95 9.98 12.05 -2.91
C LYS A 95 10.72 13.35 -3.16
#